data_AF-A0A1G2K6F9-F1
#
_entry.id   AF-A0A1G2K6F9-F1
#
_cell.length_a   1.000
_cell.length_b   1.000
_cell.length_c   1.000
_cell.angle_alpha   90.00
_cell.angle_beta   90.00
_cell.angle_gamma   90.00
#
_symmetry.space_group_name_H-M   'P 1'
#
loop_
_entity.id
_entity.type
_entity.pdbx_description
1 polymer ?
#
loop_
_entity_poly.entity_id
_entity_poly.type
_entity_poly.pdbx_seq_one_letter_code
_entity_poly.pdbx_strand_id
1 'polypeptide(L)'
;MGFEAISCLMVQNVSLTNSMRNTLIFGAIELLRYHGEKGNGRKRIKTDDIEGFITTEFEPSYLGSITGIVFHADIDTELGRGKVRFLMDPRYAALDPEDILRRPWTDVTENFQKASRAHLN
;
A
#
# COMPACT_ATOMS: atom_id res chain seq x y z
N MET A 1 -2.46 20.65 3.03
CA MET A 1 -2.17 19.61 4.03
C MET A 1 -1.73 18.38 3.27
N GLY A 2 -0.48 17.92 3.46
CA GLY A 2 0.02 16.71 2.82
C GLY A 2 -0.37 15.48 3.64
N PHE A 3 -0.53 14.34 2.97
CA PHE A 3 -0.58 13.03 3.64
C PHE A 3 0.86 12.54 3.89
N GLU A 4 1.02 11.53 4.74
CA GLU A 4 2.33 10.91 4.96
C GLU A 4 2.91 10.29 3.67
N ALA A 5 4.17 9.89 3.68
CA ALA A 5 4.83 9.31 2.50
C ALA A 5 4.02 8.17 1.87
N ILE A 6 3.42 7.33 2.72
CA ILE A 6 2.50 6.27 2.34
C ILE A 6 1.33 6.25 3.34
N SER A 7 0.11 6.13 2.83
CA SER A 7 -1.12 6.02 3.62
C SER A 7 -1.90 4.77 3.22
N CYS A 8 -2.24 3.91 4.18
CA CYS A 8 -3.11 2.76 3.92
C CYS A 8 -4.57 3.22 3.81
N LEU A 9 -5.20 3.00 2.67
CA LEU A 9 -6.58 3.39 2.41
C LEU A 9 -7.58 2.28 2.75
N MET A 10 -7.18 1.03 2.57
CA MET A 10 -8.04 -0.14 2.78
C MET A 10 -7.20 -1.39 2.99
N VAL A 11 -7.65 -2.24 3.90
CA VAL A 11 -7.26 -3.64 4.02
C VAL A 11 -8.54 -4.48 4.12
N GLN A 12 -8.65 -5.53 3.33
CA GLN A 12 -9.83 -6.39 3.30
C GLN A 12 -9.42 -7.86 3.29
N ASN A 13 -10.05 -8.65 4.17
CA ASN A 13 -9.93 -10.11 4.24
C ASN A 13 -8.49 -10.64 4.40
N VAL A 14 -7.58 -9.82 4.93
CA VAL A 14 -6.20 -10.21 5.25
C VAL A 14 -5.70 -9.41 6.45
N SER A 15 -4.87 -10.03 7.28
CA SER A 15 -4.12 -9.33 8.33
C SER A 15 -2.78 -8.90 7.75
N LEU A 16 -2.51 -7.59 7.69
CA LEU A 16 -1.31 -7.07 7.08
C LEU A 16 -0.13 -7.08 8.06
N THR A 17 0.72 -8.11 8.02
CA THR A 17 1.94 -8.14 8.82
C THR A 17 2.94 -7.07 8.34
N ASN A 18 3.90 -6.69 9.19
CA ASN A 18 4.95 -5.75 8.79
C ASN A 18 5.78 -6.26 7.60
N SER A 19 6.04 -7.57 7.53
CA SER A 19 6.77 -8.20 6.43
C SER A 19 6.00 -8.09 5.09
N MET A 20 4.69 -8.36 5.12
CA MET A 20 3.83 -8.17 3.94
C MET A 20 3.78 -6.71 3.51
N ARG A 21 3.65 -5.78 4.46
CA ARG A 21 3.65 -4.34 4.19
C ARG A 21 4.92 -3.90 3.47
N ASN A 22 6.08 -4.30 4.00
CA ASN A 22 7.36 -3.96 3.39
C ASN A 22 7.45 -4.53 1.97
N THR A 23 7.05 -5.79 1.79
CA THR A 23 7.04 -6.45 0.48
C THR A 23 6.13 -5.74 -0.53
N LEU A 24 4.95 -5.29 -0.10
CA LEU A 24 4.01 -4.52 -0.92
C LEU A 24 4.60 -3.19 -1.36
N ILE A 25 5.20 -2.44 -0.42
CA ILE A 25 5.80 -1.13 -0.69
C ILE A 25 6.98 -1.26 -1.65
N PHE A 26 7.90 -2.18 -1.38
CA PHE A 26 9.03 -2.48 -2.27
C PHE A 26 8.55 -2.84 -3.67
N GLY A 27 7.64 -3.81 -3.78
CA GLY A 27 7.11 -4.26 -5.06
C GLY A 27 6.41 -3.14 -5.83
N ALA A 28 5.67 -2.27 -5.15
CA ALA A 28 5.02 -1.12 -5.76
C ALA A 28 6.01 -0.08 -6.29
N ILE A 29 7.07 0.23 -5.56
CA ILE A 29 8.09 1.19 -6.00
C ILE A 29 8.88 0.62 -7.19
N GLU A 30 9.29 -0.65 -7.12
CA GLU A 30 9.95 -1.34 -8.25
C GLU A 30 9.08 -1.30 -9.50
N LEU A 31 7.79 -1.63 -9.35
CA LEU A 31 6.83 -1.65 -10.43
C LEU A 31 6.60 -0.25 -11.03
N LEU A 32 6.47 0.77 -10.16
CA LEU A 32 6.35 2.16 -10.57
C LEU A 32 7.56 2.62 -11.37
N ARG A 33 8.77 2.34 -10.88
CA ARG A 33 10.01 2.71 -11.58
C ARG A 33 10.16 2.04 -12.93
N TYR A 34 9.69 0.80 -13.03
CA TYR A 34 9.77 0.04 -14.28
C TYR A 34 8.75 0.51 -15.32
N HIS A 35 7.51 0.81 -14.92
CA HIS A 35 6.42 1.16 -15.85
C HIS A 35 6.17 2.67 -16.02
N GLY A 36 6.68 3.52 -15.13
CA GLY A 36 6.51 4.97 -15.20
C GLY A 36 5.24 5.48 -14.51
N GLU A 37 4.15 5.68 -15.26
CA GLU A 37 2.96 6.38 -14.73
C GLU A 37 1.83 5.44 -14.30
N LYS A 38 1.66 4.30 -14.99
CA LYS A 38 0.66 3.28 -14.68
C LYS A 38 1.21 1.92 -15.04
N GLY A 39 0.77 0.88 -14.34
CA GLY A 39 1.23 -0.47 -14.64
C GLY A 39 0.64 -1.51 -13.71
N ASN A 40 0.93 -2.76 -14.05
CA ASN A 40 0.58 -3.91 -13.23
C ASN A 40 1.72 -4.92 -13.21
N GLY A 41 1.77 -5.71 -12.15
CA GLY A 41 2.79 -6.74 -11.99
C GLY A 41 2.37 -7.79 -10.98
N ARG A 42 2.91 -8.99 -11.15
CA ARG A 42 2.67 -10.11 -10.24
C ARG A 42 4.00 -10.58 -9.68
N LYS A 43 4.11 -10.63 -8.35
CA LYS A 43 5.32 -11.05 -7.63
C LYS A 43 4.98 -12.20 -6.70
N ARG A 44 5.82 -13.24 -6.69
CA ARG A 44 5.73 -14.30 -5.67
C ARG A 44 6.22 -13.73 -4.35
N ILE A 45 5.50 -14.01 -3.27
CA ILE A 45 5.93 -13.71 -1.91
C ILE A 45 6.23 -15.01 -1.18
N LYS A 46 7.36 -15.02 -0.48
CA LYS A 46 7.77 -16.11 0.41
C LYS A 46 8.49 -15.47 1.58
N THR A 47 7.79 -15.41 2.69
CA THR A 47 8.29 -14.94 3.99
C THR A 47 8.15 -16.08 4.98
N ASP A 48 8.74 -15.95 6.17
CA ASP A 48 8.64 -16.98 7.21
C ASP A 48 7.17 -17.26 7.62
N ASP A 49 6.30 -16.25 7.48
CA ASP A 49 4.91 -16.32 7.91
C ASP A 49 3.93 -16.67 6.78
N ILE A 50 4.24 -16.29 5.54
CA ILE A 50 3.31 -16.32 4.40
C ILE A 50 4.02 -16.66 3.09
N GLU A 51 3.42 -17.58 2.32
CA GLU A 51 3.76 -17.89 0.94
C GLU A 51 2.55 -17.69 0.01
N GLY A 52 2.80 -17.12 -1.18
CA GLY A 52 1.74 -16.82 -2.13
C GLY A 52 2.16 -15.89 -3.26
N PHE A 53 1.20 -15.14 -3.79
CA PHE A 53 1.41 -14.15 -4.84
C PHE A 53 0.74 -12.83 -4.48
N ILE A 54 1.37 -11.74 -4.90
CA ILE A 54 0.79 -10.40 -4.90
C ILE A 54 0.67 -9.96 -6.36
N THR A 55 -0.54 -9.56 -6.75
CA THR A 55 -0.80 -8.85 -8.00
C THR A 55 -1.03 -7.40 -7.65
N THR A 56 -0.18 -6.51 -8.15
CA THR A 56 -0.25 -5.07 -7.88
C THR A 56 -0.58 -4.33 -9.17
N GLU A 57 -1.53 -3.40 -9.10
CA GLU A 57 -1.83 -2.42 -10.14
C GLU A 57 -1.71 -1.02 -9.57
N PHE A 58 -1.31 -0.04 -10.38
CA PHE A 58 -1.19 1.33 -9.91
C PHE A 58 -1.52 2.36 -10.99
N GLU A 59 -1.98 3.51 -10.52
CA GLU A 59 -2.31 4.67 -11.35
C GLU A 59 -2.18 5.99 -10.57
N PRO A 60 -1.94 7.12 -11.25
CA PRO A 60 -2.00 8.43 -10.62
C PRO A 60 -3.44 8.74 -10.19
N SER A 61 -3.59 9.39 -9.04
CA SER A 61 -4.88 9.77 -8.49
C SER A 61 -4.89 11.23 -8.07
N TYR A 62 -5.96 11.92 -8.45
CA TYR A 62 -6.21 13.32 -8.18
C TYR A 62 -7.56 13.44 -7.47
N LEU A 63 -7.55 13.34 -6.13
CA LEU A 63 -8.75 13.43 -5.30
C LEU A 63 -8.76 14.76 -4.55
N GLY A 64 -9.42 15.76 -5.14
CA GLY A 64 -9.47 17.11 -4.58
C GLY A 64 -8.07 17.72 -4.47
N SER A 65 -7.62 18.04 -3.25
CA SER A 65 -6.28 18.56 -2.99
C SER A 65 -5.21 17.47 -2.79
N ILE A 66 -5.59 16.20 -2.88
CA ILE A 66 -4.68 15.06 -2.70
C ILE A 66 -4.25 14.57 -4.08
N THR A 67 -2.97 14.77 -4.39
CA THR A 67 -2.31 14.22 -5.58
C THR A 67 -1.37 13.10 -5.13
N GLY A 68 -1.53 11.91 -5.69
CA GLY A 68 -0.65 10.78 -5.37
C GLY A 68 -0.77 9.63 -6.35
N ILE A 69 -0.16 8.50 -6.00
CA ILE A 69 -0.23 7.26 -6.77
C ILE A 69 -0.96 6.24 -5.91
N VAL A 70 -2.07 5.71 -6.43
CA VAL A 70 -2.84 4.69 -5.73
C VAL A 70 -2.40 3.32 -6.23
N PHE A 71 -2.03 2.48 -5.29
CA PHE A 71 -1.70 1.08 -5.52
C PHE A 71 -2.85 0.20 -5.03
N HIS A 72 -3.21 -0.77 -5.86
CA HIS A 72 -4.16 -1.83 -5.57
C HIS A 72 -3.39 -3.15 -5.57
N ALA A 73 -3.37 -3.84 -4.44
CA ALA A 73 -2.72 -5.13 -4.31
C ALA A 73 -3.73 -6.21 -3.94
N ASP A 74 -3.85 -7.21 -4.81
CA ASP A 74 -4.55 -8.47 -4.52
C ASP A 74 -3.53 -9.49 -4.05
N ILE A 75 -3.77 -10.05 -2.86
CA ILE A 75 -2.90 -11.00 -2.19
C ILE A 75 -3.58 -12.36 -2.21
N ASP A 76 -2.93 -13.37 -2.79
CA ASP A 76 -3.41 -14.75 -2.88
C ASP A 76 -2.40 -15.66 -2.18
N THR A 77 -2.81 -16.24 -1.05
CA THR A 77 -1.99 -17.11 -0.20
C THR A 77 -2.73 -18.40 0.09
N GLU A 78 -2.02 -19.40 0.61
CA GLU A 78 -2.65 -20.66 1.04
C GLU A 78 -3.70 -20.46 2.14
N LEU A 79 -3.59 -19.38 2.92
CA LEU A 79 -4.53 -19.02 4.00
C LEU A 79 -5.76 -18.26 3.50
N GLY A 80 -5.76 -17.80 2.25
CA GLY A 80 -6.87 -17.06 1.64
C GLY A 80 -6.44 -15.86 0.80
N ARG A 81 -7.46 -15.09 0.40
CA ARG A 81 -7.33 -13.92 -0.47
C ARG A 81 -7.68 -12.63 0.25
N GLY A 82 -6.86 -11.61 0.04
CA GLY A 82 -7.08 -10.28 0.58
C GLY A 82 -6.77 -9.17 -0.41
N LYS A 83 -7.23 -7.97 -0.07
CA LYS A 83 -6.99 -6.76 -0.86
C LYS A 83 -6.40 -5.67 0.00
N VAL A 84 -5.50 -4.89 -0.58
CA VAL A 84 -4.88 -3.74 0.07
C VAL A 84 -4.87 -2.58 -0.90
N ARG A 85 -5.23 -1.40 -0.42
CA ARG A 85 -5.06 -0.15 -1.16
C ARG A 85 -4.22 0.81 -0.35
N PHE A 86 -3.25 1.43 -1.00
CA PHE A 86 -2.47 2.49 -0.38
C PHE A 86 -2.20 3.62 -1.35
N LEU A 87 -2.05 4.81 -0.80
CA LEU A 87 -1.71 6.02 -1.50
C LEU A 87 -0.25 6.37 -1.17
N MET A 88 0.55 6.63 -2.20
CA MET A 88 1.92 7.11 -2.06
C MET A 88 2.04 8.53 -2.62
N ASP A 89 2.80 9.38 -1.92
CA ASP A 89 3.14 10.68 -2.44
C ASP A 89 4.26 10.53 -3.50
N PRO A 90 4.08 11.07 -4.73
CA PRO A 90 4.98 10.80 -5.85
C PRO A 90 6.43 11.25 -5.58
N ARG A 91 6.64 12.21 -4.67
CA ARG A 91 7.97 12.68 -4.27
C ARG A 91 8.82 11.58 -3.63
N TYR A 92 8.18 10.54 -3.08
CA TYR A 92 8.89 9.42 -2.48
C TYR A 92 9.21 8.31 -3.48
N ALA A 93 8.60 8.27 -4.66
CA ALA A 93 8.89 7.26 -5.69
C ALA A 93 10.38 7.21 -6.10
N ALA A 94 11.06 8.35 -6.02
CA ALA A 94 12.47 8.49 -6.36
C ALA A 94 13.44 8.10 -5.23
N LEU A 95 12.96 7.93 -3.99
CA LEU A 95 13.81 7.58 -2.84
C LEU A 95 14.08 6.08 -2.76
N ASP A 96 15.21 5.69 -2.16
CA ASP A 96 15.45 4.28 -1.88
C ASP A 96 14.28 3.69 -1.07
N PRO A 97 13.72 2.54 -1.47
CA PRO A 97 12.67 1.88 -0.71
C PRO A 97 12.99 1.69 0.78
N GLU A 98 14.25 1.47 1.15
CA GLU A 98 14.65 1.35 2.56
C GLU A 98 14.41 2.64 3.35
N ASP A 99 14.65 3.79 2.73
CA ASP A 99 14.40 5.10 3.35
C ASP A 99 12.91 5.39 3.53
N ILE A 100 12.08 4.77 2.69
CA ILE A 100 10.62 4.88 2.78
C ILE A 100 10.10 3.99 3.92
N LEU A 101 10.68 2.81 4.13
CA LEU A 101 10.28 1.91 5.23
C LEU A 101 10.62 2.45 6.62
N ARG A 102 11.62 3.33 6.73
CA ARG A 102 11.97 4.00 8.00
C ARG A 102 10.97 5.09 8.40
N ARG A 103 10.07 5.47 7.50
CA ARG A 103 9.08 6.52 7.76
C ARG A 103 7.84 5.95 8.44
N PRO A 104 7.16 6.75 9.28
CA PRO A 104 5.89 6.33 9.86
C PRO A 104 4.91 5.99 8.74
N TRP A 105 4.13 4.94 8.99
CA TRP A 105 3.03 4.51 8.14
C TRP A 105 1.73 4.77 8.87
N THR A 106 0.94 5.71 8.36
CA THR A 106 -0.40 5.92 8.88
C THR A 106 -1.35 4.90 8.26
N ASP A 107 -1.89 4.04 9.11
CA ASP A 107 -3.08 3.28 8.77
C ASP A 107 -4.31 4.19 8.86
N VAL A 108 -4.76 4.69 7.71
CA VAL A 108 -5.93 5.58 7.68
C VAL A 108 -7.21 4.79 7.98
N THR A 109 -7.21 3.45 7.85
CA THR A 109 -8.37 2.64 8.24
C THR A 109 -8.59 2.70 9.75
N GLU A 110 -7.54 2.69 10.57
CA GLU A 110 -7.66 2.89 12.01
C GLU A 110 -8.14 4.30 12.35
N ASN A 111 -7.63 5.34 11.68
CA ASN A 111 -8.03 6.72 11.96
C ASN A 111 -9.47 7.00 11.52
N PHE A 112 -9.92 6.47 10.39
CA PHE A 112 -11.30 6.61 9.94
C PHE A 112 -12.26 5.80 10.82
N GLN A 113 -11.88 4.60 11.26
CA GLN A 113 -12.67 3.81 12.22
C GLN A 113 -12.73 4.48 13.61
N LYS A 114 -11.62 5.06 14.10
CA LYS A 114 -11.59 5.83 15.35
C LYS A 114 -12.44 7.10 15.24
N ALA A 115 -12.36 7.84 14.13
CA ALA A 115 -13.17 9.05 13.88
C ALA A 115 -14.66 8.72 13.71
N SER A 116 -14.99 7.65 12.98
CA SER A 116 -16.37 7.13 12.84
C SER A 116 -16.96 6.74 14.20
N ARG A 117 -16.18 6.10 15.08
CA ARG A 117 -16.60 5.77 16.45
C ARG A 117 -16.77 7.01 17.35
N ALA A 118 -15.96 8.04 17.15
CA ALA A 118 -16.07 9.30 17.90
C ALA A 118 -17.25 10.20 17.47
N HIS A 119 -17.87 9.94 16.31
CA HIS A 119 -19.10 10.63 15.86
C HIS A 119 -20.39 9.87 16.17
N LEU A 120 -20.29 8.66 16.73
CA LEU A 120 -21.44 7.84 17.16
C LEU A 120 -21.65 7.86 18.70
N ASN A 121 -20.89 8.69 19.42
CA ASN A 121 -21.06 8.96 20.85
C ASN A 121 -21.40 10.44 21.08
#